data_AF-A0A5A7U6H5-F1
#
_entry.id   AF-A0A5A7U6H5-F1
#
_cell.length_a   1.000
_cell.length_b   1.000
_cell.length_c   1.000
_cell.angle_alpha   90.00
_cell.angle_beta   90.00
_cell.angle_gamma   90.00
#
_symmetry.space_group_name_H-M   'P 1'
#
loop_
_entity.id
_entity.type
_entity.pdbx_description
1 polymer ?
#
loop_
_entity_poly.entity_id
_entity_poly.type
_entity_poly.pdbx_seq_one_letter_code
_entity_poly.pdbx_strand_id
1 'polypeptide(L)'
;MTVKFTDSNLQTFPPSGTQGKISGGSQPPRDADDTFSKPISGSDESTQQGGGGWLRTFAVSSYKQYFDVDTSDVLERIKDSLFPFRGTFNERTADTPDLYGPFWICTTLIFVAASIGTFVTYLAHKLQKKDWNYDINLVTWSAGLFYGYVTIVPLGLYVILKYFSVPSGLVQLLCLYGYSLFVFIPALCLSVVPLEIFRWVIAGVAGFMSATFVALNLRAHIKSAGERWFLIVASIFLLQLALAVILKLYLFTVTV
;
A
#
# COMPACT_ATOMS: atom_id res chain seq x y z
N MET A 1 38.05 74.32 0.33
CA MET A 1 37.51 74.46 1.70
C MET A 1 36.85 73.14 2.08
N THR A 2 37.44 72.41 3.00
CA THR A 2 36.88 71.18 3.57
C THR A 2 35.89 71.58 4.66
N VAL A 3 34.65 71.10 4.60
CA VAL A 3 33.70 71.31 5.70
C VAL A 3 33.17 69.95 6.18
N LYS A 4 33.39 69.75 7.48
CA LYS A 4 33.15 68.55 8.30
C LYS A 4 31.66 68.19 8.38
N PHE A 5 31.40 66.89 8.43
CA PHE A 5 30.14 66.32 8.89
C PHE A 5 29.98 66.51 10.40
N THR A 6 28.74 66.72 10.86
CA THR A 6 28.34 66.60 12.27
C THR A 6 27.21 65.60 12.34
N ASP A 7 27.45 64.49 13.04
CA ASP A 7 26.46 63.48 13.38
C ASP A 7 25.69 63.85 14.66
N SER A 8 24.37 63.67 14.58
CA SER A 8 23.45 63.12 15.58
C SER A 8 23.29 63.78 16.98
N ASN A 9 22.06 64.24 17.28
CA ASN A 9 21.43 63.93 18.57
C ASN A 9 19.89 63.81 18.47
N LEU A 10 19.35 62.96 19.34
CA LEU A 10 18.05 62.27 19.33
C LEU A 10 16.91 63.06 20.01
N GLN A 11 15.70 62.50 19.84
CA GLN A 11 14.39 62.81 20.46
C GLN A 11 13.57 63.90 19.72
N THR A 12 12.26 63.73 19.44
CA THR A 12 11.20 63.19 20.30
C THR A 12 9.92 62.87 19.47
N PHE A 13 9.08 61.94 19.96
CA PHE A 13 7.64 61.74 19.68
C PHE A 13 6.80 63.06 19.71
N PRO A 14 5.47 63.14 19.36
CA PRO A 14 4.40 62.08 19.35
C PRO A 14 3.34 62.29 18.20
N PRO A 15 2.05 61.84 18.24
CA PRO A 15 1.35 60.80 18.99
C PRO A 15 0.55 59.79 18.12
N SER A 16 0.00 58.78 18.80
CA SER A 16 -1.12 57.93 18.38
C SER A 16 -2.47 58.69 18.39
N GLY A 17 -3.33 58.46 17.38
CA GLY A 17 -4.67 59.07 17.28
C GLY A 17 -5.62 58.38 16.29
N THR A 18 -6.48 57.52 16.84
CA THR A 18 -7.90 57.22 16.51
C THR A 18 -8.46 57.28 15.08
N GLN A 19 -8.82 56.09 14.59
CA GLN A 19 -10.10 55.64 13.99
C GLN A 19 -11.16 56.70 13.57
N GLY A 20 -11.55 56.69 12.28
CA GLY A 20 -12.76 57.34 11.77
C GLY A 20 -13.13 56.94 10.32
N LYS A 21 -14.37 56.48 10.10
CA LYS A 21 -15.07 56.24 8.81
C LYS A 21 -15.10 57.55 7.97
N ILE A 22 -15.21 57.64 6.64
CA ILE A 22 -16.30 57.26 5.69
C ILE A 22 -15.81 57.58 4.24
N SER A 23 -16.25 56.79 3.23
CA SER A 23 -16.42 57.07 1.78
C SER A 23 -15.25 57.22 0.77
N GLY A 24 -15.20 56.26 -0.18
CA GLY A 24 -15.47 56.49 -1.62
C GLY A 24 -14.32 56.92 -2.54
N GLY A 25 -13.86 56.00 -3.41
CA GLY A 25 -13.05 56.35 -4.60
C GLY A 25 -12.19 55.23 -5.20
N SER A 26 -12.81 54.41 -6.06
CA SER A 26 -12.24 53.63 -7.19
C SER A 26 -10.71 53.41 -7.28
N GLN A 27 -10.27 52.17 -7.12
CA GLN A 27 -8.96 51.67 -7.57
C GLN A 27 -9.19 50.42 -8.45
N PRO A 28 -8.55 50.30 -9.64
CA PRO A 28 -8.88 49.27 -10.62
C PRO A 28 -8.40 47.87 -10.19
N PRO A 29 -9.02 46.78 -10.67
CA PRO A 29 -8.60 45.43 -10.34
C PRO A 29 -7.25 45.14 -11.00
N ARG A 30 -6.24 44.80 -10.20
CA ARG A 30 -4.99 44.19 -10.68
C ARG A 30 -5.09 42.69 -10.44
N ASP A 31 -5.83 42.01 -11.31
CA ASP A 31 -5.66 40.59 -11.55
C ASP A 31 -4.63 40.43 -12.67
N ALA A 32 -3.41 40.03 -12.32
CA ALA A 32 -2.52 39.18 -13.12
C ALA A 32 -1.13 39.14 -12.50
N ASP A 33 -0.63 37.93 -12.32
CA ASP A 33 0.78 37.54 -12.23
C ASP A 33 1.58 37.96 -11.00
N ASP A 34 1.49 37.15 -9.93
CA ASP A 34 2.59 36.98 -8.97
C ASP A 34 2.58 35.60 -8.26
N THR A 35 2.07 34.55 -8.90
CA THR A 35 1.93 33.21 -8.28
C THR A 35 3.15 32.29 -8.44
N PHE A 36 4.19 32.66 -9.20
CA PHE A 36 5.27 31.69 -9.51
C PHE A 36 6.65 31.96 -8.86
N SER A 37 6.79 32.97 -8.00
CA SER A 37 8.12 33.39 -7.54
C SER A 37 8.21 33.65 -6.03
N LYS A 38 7.81 32.70 -5.19
CA LYS A 38 8.26 32.72 -3.78
C LYS A 38 8.51 31.31 -3.23
N PRO A 39 9.72 31.02 -2.70
CA PRO A 39 9.97 29.77 -2.00
C PRO A 39 9.24 29.80 -0.65
N ILE A 40 8.46 28.76 -0.37
CA ILE A 40 7.75 28.58 0.91
C ILE A 40 8.80 28.31 2.00
N SER A 41 9.07 29.32 2.82
CA SER A 41 9.62 29.11 4.16
C SER A 41 8.52 28.52 5.03
N GLY A 42 8.81 27.40 5.68
CA GLY A 42 7.86 26.65 6.49
C GLY A 42 7.26 27.51 7.61
N SER A 43 5.94 27.67 7.55
CA SER A 43 5.11 27.97 8.71
C SER A 43 3.98 26.97 8.72
N ASP A 44 3.83 26.30 9.87
CA ASP A 44 2.85 25.27 10.16
C ASP A 44 1.42 25.70 9.82
N GLU A 45 0.93 25.29 8.64
CA GLU A 45 -0.49 25.34 8.34
C GLU A 45 -1.18 24.14 8.99
N SER A 46 -1.61 24.36 10.23
CA SER A 46 -2.74 23.64 10.80
C SER A 46 -3.98 23.92 9.94
N THR A 47 -4.24 23.09 8.93
CA THR A 47 -5.43 23.21 8.08
C THR A 47 -6.68 22.92 8.92
N GLN A 48 -7.26 23.98 9.44
CA GLN A 48 -8.58 24.03 10.03
C GLN A 48 -9.62 23.97 8.88
N GLN A 49 -9.79 22.80 8.27
CA GLN A 49 -10.89 22.56 7.32
C GLN A 49 -12.04 21.84 8.02
N GLY A 50 -13.05 22.64 8.40
CA GLY A 50 -14.37 22.22 8.85
C GLY A 50 -15.25 21.74 7.70
N GLY A 51 -14.91 20.58 7.13
CA GLY A 51 -15.78 19.79 6.25
C GLY A 51 -16.20 18.52 6.98
N GLY A 52 -17.50 18.21 6.99
CA GLY A 52 -18.11 17.13 7.78
C GLY A 52 -17.32 15.82 7.74
N GLY A 53 -17.25 15.13 8.89
CA GLY A 53 -16.32 14.02 9.15
C GLY A 53 -16.28 12.90 8.10
N TRP A 54 -17.32 12.74 7.28
CA TRP A 54 -17.35 11.81 6.15
C TRP A 54 -16.45 12.26 4.98
N LEU A 55 -16.43 13.53 4.61
CA LEU A 55 -15.58 14.05 3.53
C LEU A 55 -14.09 13.94 3.88
N ARG A 56 -13.74 13.99 5.16
CA ARG A 56 -12.37 13.72 5.64
C ARG A 56 -11.95 12.27 5.41
N THR A 57 -12.86 11.30 5.52
CA THR A 57 -12.56 9.88 5.25
C THR A 57 -12.29 9.61 3.76
N PHE A 58 -12.78 10.45 2.85
CA PHE A 58 -12.47 10.38 1.41
C PHE A 58 -11.36 11.34 0.97
N ALA A 59 -10.83 12.15 1.89
CA ALA A 59 -9.75 13.06 1.57
C ALA A 59 -8.45 12.29 1.36
N VAL A 60 -7.79 12.53 0.21
CA VAL A 60 -6.48 11.94 -0.13
C VAL A 60 -5.44 12.24 0.96
N SER A 61 -5.54 13.39 1.61
CA SER A 61 -4.64 13.80 2.70
C SER A 61 -4.64 12.83 3.88
N SER A 62 -5.75 12.15 4.17
CA SER A 62 -5.83 11.17 5.26
C SER A 62 -5.12 9.85 4.95
N TYR A 63 -4.89 9.53 3.68
CA TYR A 63 -4.18 8.31 3.27
C TYR A 63 -2.71 8.55 2.94
N LYS A 64 -2.28 9.82 2.78
CA LYS A 64 -0.91 10.19 2.38
C LYS A 64 0.16 9.47 3.22
N GLN A 65 -0.03 9.41 4.54
CA GLN A 65 0.90 8.75 5.46
C GLN A 65 1.14 7.26 5.16
N TYR A 66 0.16 6.55 4.58
CA TYR A 66 0.29 5.12 4.27
C TYR A 66 0.99 4.84 2.93
N PHE A 67 1.25 5.89 2.14
CA PHE A 67 1.98 5.86 0.89
C PHE A 67 3.34 6.57 0.96
N ASP A 68 3.62 7.23 2.09
CA ASP A 68 4.90 7.86 2.38
C ASP A 68 5.85 6.81 2.98
N VAL A 69 6.44 5.99 2.11
CA VAL A 69 7.23 4.82 2.51
C VAL A 69 8.59 4.85 1.81
N ASP A 70 9.65 4.59 2.58
CA ASP A 70 10.98 4.49 2.04
C ASP A 70 11.24 3.15 1.34
N THR A 71 12.12 3.17 0.34
CA THR A 71 12.50 1.95 -0.39
C THR A 71 13.15 0.90 0.53
N SER A 72 13.89 1.34 1.55
CA SER A 72 14.47 0.44 2.57
C SER A 72 13.41 -0.35 3.31
N ASP A 73 12.31 0.30 3.70
CA ASP A 73 11.22 -0.32 4.46
C ASP A 73 10.53 -1.38 3.62
N VAL A 74 10.26 -1.08 2.35
CA VAL A 74 9.66 -2.03 1.42
C VAL A 74 10.58 -3.24 1.22
N LEU A 75 11.89 -3.04 1.07
CA LEU A 75 12.85 -4.12 0.89
C LEU A 75 12.98 -5.02 2.12
N GLU A 76 12.98 -4.44 3.32
CA GLU A 76 12.97 -5.22 4.56
C GLU A 76 11.69 -6.05 4.70
N ARG A 77 10.54 -5.44 4.42
CA ARG A 77 9.22 -6.10 4.42
C ARG A 77 9.15 -7.24 3.42
N ILE A 78 9.73 -7.07 2.23
CA ILE A 78 9.88 -8.15 1.23
C ILE A 78 10.76 -9.26 1.79
N LYS A 79 11.92 -8.95 2.36
CA LYS A 79 12.83 -9.96 2.94
C LYS A 79 12.14 -10.76 4.03
N ASP A 80 11.38 -10.10 4.91
CA ASP A 80 10.61 -10.76 5.96
C ASP A 80 9.49 -11.64 5.38
N SER A 81 8.85 -11.22 4.27
CA SER A 81 7.86 -12.04 3.55
C SER A 81 8.46 -13.29 2.89
N LEU A 82 9.70 -13.19 2.39
CA LEU A 82 10.42 -14.30 1.79
C LEU A 82 11.03 -15.26 2.83
N PHE A 83 11.37 -14.76 4.02
CA PHE A 83 11.96 -15.56 5.09
C PHE A 83 11.06 -15.51 6.33
N PRO A 84 9.92 -16.24 6.32
CA PRO A 84 8.86 -16.07 7.31
C PRO A 84 9.24 -16.46 8.74
N PHE A 85 10.36 -17.16 8.93
CA PHE A 85 10.75 -17.76 10.21
C PHE A 85 11.13 -16.76 11.31
N ARG A 86 11.30 -15.47 10.98
CA ARG A 86 11.65 -14.43 11.96
C ARG A 86 10.47 -13.85 12.72
N GLY A 87 9.29 -13.78 12.10
CA GLY A 87 8.07 -13.23 12.73
C GLY A 87 8.12 -11.74 13.12
N THR A 88 9.11 -10.98 12.64
CA THR A 88 9.37 -9.58 13.02
C THR A 88 8.56 -8.54 12.25
N PHE A 89 7.82 -8.95 11.22
CA PHE A 89 7.13 -8.02 10.31
C PHE A 89 6.04 -7.23 11.03
N ASN A 90 5.25 -7.90 11.90
CA ASN A 90 4.17 -7.22 12.62
C ASN A 90 4.67 -6.17 13.61
N GLU A 91 5.79 -6.41 14.31
CA GLU A 91 6.39 -5.43 15.20
C GLU A 91 6.86 -4.19 14.43
N ARG A 92 7.50 -4.37 13.28
CA ARG A 92 7.96 -3.26 12.42
C ARG A 92 6.81 -2.48 11.77
N THR A 93 5.70 -3.15 11.47
CA THR A 93 4.56 -2.56 10.75
C THR A 93 3.51 -1.98 11.72
N ALA A 94 3.67 -2.19 13.03
CA ALA A 94 2.75 -1.66 14.04
C ALA A 94 2.74 -0.13 14.05
N ASP A 95 3.92 0.49 13.91
CA ASP A 95 4.07 1.95 14.00
C ASP A 95 3.99 2.64 12.62
N THR A 96 4.37 1.94 11.54
CA THR A 96 4.40 2.51 10.17
C THR A 96 3.74 1.60 9.12
N PRO A 97 2.45 1.23 9.27
CA PRO A 97 1.78 0.38 8.29
C PRO A 97 1.66 1.08 6.93
N ASP A 98 1.77 0.33 5.83
CA ASP A 98 1.67 0.90 4.49
C ASP A 98 0.58 0.25 3.61
N LEU A 99 0.10 1.04 2.65
CA LEU A 99 -0.79 0.60 1.57
C LEU A 99 -0.08 0.55 0.21
N TYR A 100 1.08 1.20 0.08
CA TYR A 100 1.90 1.15 -1.12
C TYR A 100 2.26 -0.30 -1.48
N GLY A 101 2.80 -1.04 -0.51
CA GLY A 101 3.17 -2.45 -0.55
C GLY A 101 2.13 -3.35 -1.21
N PRO A 102 0.98 -3.52 -0.55
CA PRO A 102 -0.14 -4.30 -1.08
C PRO A 102 -0.56 -3.88 -2.49
N PHE A 103 -0.63 -2.58 -2.76
CA PHE A 103 -1.04 -2.06 -4.06
C PHE A 103 -0.06 -2.47 -5.17
N TRP A 104 1.25 -2.24 -4.99
CA TRP A 104 2.24 -2.54 -6.03
C TRP A 104 2.44 -4.04 -6.23
N ILE A 105 2.38 -4.84 -5.16
CA ILE A 105 2.51 -6.30 -5.23
C ILE A 105 1.34 -6.89 -6.04
N CYS A 106 0.09 -6.50 -5.72
CA CYS A 106 -1.08 -6.97 -6.46
C CYS A 106 -1.01 -6.58 -7.94
N THR A 107 -0.67 -5.32 -8.24
CA THR A 107 -0.52 -4.83 -9.62
C THR A 107 0.53 -5.64 -10.38
N THR A 108 1.67 -5.90 -9.74
CA THR A 108 2.76 -6.69 -10.34
C THR A 108 2.34 -8.12 -10.61
N LEU A 109 1.63 -8.76 -9.67
CA LEU A 109 1.10 -10.12 -9.87
C LEU A 109 0.12 -10.21 -11.05
N ILE A 110 -0.78 -9.24 -11.18
CA ILE A 110 -1.72 -9.17 -12.31
C ILE A 110 -0.96 -9.05 -13.63
N PHE A 111 0.02 -8.15 -13.69
CA PHE A 111 0.84 -7.94 -14.88
C PHE A 111 1.67 -9.17 -15.24
N VAL A 112 2.32 -9.80 -14.27
CA VAL A 112 3.14 -11.00 -14.46
C VAL A 112 2.26 -12.18 -14.88
N ALA A 113 1.10 -12.36 -14.26
CA ALA A 113 0.13 -13.39 -14.66
C ALA A 113 -0.31 -13.23 -16.12
N ALA A 114 -0.66 -12.01 -16.53
CA ALA A 114 -1.05 -11.72 -17.91
C ALA A 114 0.10 -11.95 -18.90
N SER A 115 1.32 -11.52 -18.55
CA SER A 115 2.51 -11.67 -19.39
C SER A 115 2.90 -13.14 -19.58
N ILE A 116 2.90 -13.91 -18.49
CA ILE A 116 3.24 -15.34 -18.51
C ILE A 116 2.15 -16.16 -19.20
N GLY A 117 0.88 -15.85 -18.98
CA GLY A 117 -0.22 -16.50 -19.70
C GLY A 117 -0.09 -16.31 -21.21
N THR A 118 0.25 -15.10 -21.66
CA THR A 118 0.51 -14.81 -23.09
C THR A 118 1.74 -15.56 -23.61
N PHE A 119 2.81 -15.63 -22.82
CA PHE A 119 4.03 -16.32 -23.23
C PHE A 119 3.84 -17.84 -23.35
N VAL A 120 3.16 -18.46 -22.39
CA VAL A 120 2.88 -19.91 -22.38
C VAL A 120 1.97 -20.29 -23.55
N THR A 121 0.93 -19.50 -23.83
CA THR A 121 0.04 -19.72 -24.99
C THR A 121 0.77 -19.55 -26.32
N TYR A 122 1.65 -18.55 -26.45
CA TYR A 122 2.51 -18.39 -27.61
C TYR A 122 3.45 -19.59 -27.82
N LEU A 123 4.07 -20.09 -26.74
CA LEU A 123 4.98 -21.23 -26.80
C LEU A 123 4.26 -22.51 -27.23
N ALA A 124 3.03 -22.74 -26.75
CA ALA A 124 2.22 -23.88 -27.19
C ALA A 124 1.76 -23.74 -28.65
N HIS A 125 1.41 -22.56 -29.12
CA HIS A 125 1.12 -22.34 -30.54
C HIS A 125 2.32 -22.72 -31.42
N LYS A 126 3.53 -22.29 -31.04
CA LYS A 126 4.77 -22.60 -31.78
C LYS A 126 5.17 -24.07 -31.72
N LEU A 127 5.01 -24.75 -30.59
CA LEU A 127 5.45 -26.14 -30.39
C LEU A 127 4.40 -27.17 -30.80
N GLN A 128 3.11 -26.88 -30.64
CA GLN A 128 2.01 -27.85 -30.74
C GLN A 128 0.98 -27.53 -31.82
N LYS A 129 1.17 -26.46 -32.63
CA LYS A 129 0.20 -25.99 -33.65
C LYS A 129 -1.23 -25.80 -33.13
N LYS A 130 -1.38 -25.42 -31.86
CA LYS A 130 -2.68 -25.16 -31.24
C LYS A 130 -3.16 -23.74 -31.55
N ASP A 131 -4.47 -23.51 -31.66
CA ASP A 131 -5.02 -22.18 -31.94
C ASP A 131 -4.65 -21.18 -30.84
N TRP A 132 -4.19 -20.00 -31.24
CA TRP A 132 -3.84 -18.93 -30.31
C TRP A 132 -5.11 -18.21 -29.86
N ASN A 133 -5.53 -18.45 -28.63
CA ASN A 133 -6.61 -17.70 -28.00
C ASN A 133 -6.06 -16.99 -26.76
N TYR A 134 -5.94 -15.67 -26.84
CA TYR A 134 -5.59 -14.85 -25.69
C TYR A 134 -6.84 -14.58 -24.85
N ASP A 135 -6.85 -15.06 -23.62
CA ASP A 135 -7.97 -14.80 -22.70
C ASP A 135 -7.81 -13.43 -22.03
N ILE A 136 -8.48 -12.42 -22.61
CA ILE A 136 -8.56 -11.07 -22.04
C ILE A 136 -9.12 -11.05 -20.61
N ASN A 137 -9.91 -12.06 -20.23
CA ASN A 137 -10.52 -12.13 -18.90
C ASN A 137 -9.51 -12.52 -17.83
N LEU A 138 -8.34 -13.06 -18.19
CA LEU A 138 -7.29 -13.44 -17.23
C LEU A 138 -6.85 -12.25 -16.38
N VAL A 139 -6.75 -11.05 -16.97
CA VAL A 139 -6.39 -9.82 -16.26
C VAL A 139 -7.48 -9.45 -15.25
N THR A 140 -8.75 -9.48 -15.68
CA THR A 140 -9.90 -9.16 -14.82
C THR A 140 -10.05 -10.16 -13.67
N TRP A 141 -9.91 -11.47 -13.96
CA TRP A 141 -9.92 -12.52 -12.95
C TRP A 141 -8.76 -12.37 -11.96
N SER A 142 -7.55 -12.10 -12.45
CA SER A 142 -6.38 -11.86 -11.59
C SER A 142 -6.58 -10.64 -10.70
N ALA A 143 -7.13 -9.54 -11.24
CA ALA A 143 -7.41 -8.34 -10.48
C ALA A 143 -8.44 -8.60 -9.37
N GLY A 144 -9.56 -9.25 -9.71
CA GLY A 144 -10.57 -9.64 -8.74
C GLY A 144 -10.01 -10.58 -7.66
N LEU A 145 -9.18 -11.54 -8.05
CA LEU A 145 -8.57 -12.51 -7.12
C LEU A 145 -7.60 -11.83 -6.15
N PHE A 146 -6.61 -11.08 -6.65
CA PHE A 146 -5.56 -10.50 -5.80
C PHE A 146 -6.08 -9.34 -4.94
N TYR A 147 -6.77 -8.36 -5.55
CA TYR A 147 -7.33 -7.24 -4.77
C TYR A 147 -8.47 -7.71 -3.87
N GLY A 148 -9.32 -8.62 -4.34
CA GLY A 148 -10.39 -9.18 -3.52
C GLY A 148 -9.83 -9.95 -2.32
N TYR A 149 -8.81 -10.78 -2.52
CA TYR A 149 -8.17 -11.52 -1.43
C TYR A 149 -7.53 -10.59 -0.40
N VAL A 150 -6.72 -9.62 -0.84
CA VAL A 150 -6.01 -8.69 0.05
C VAL A 150 -6.96 -7.73 0.77
N THR A 151 -8.19 -7.54 0.31
CA THR A 151 -9.17 -6.67 1.00
C THR A 151 -10.15 -7.44 1.86
N ILE A 152 -10.82 -8.45 1.31
CA ILE A 152 -11.91 -9.18 1.97
C ILE A 152 -11.38 -9.99 3.15
N VAL A 153 -10.25 -10.69 2.99
CA VAL A 153 -9.72 -11.57 4.03
C VAL A 153 -9.23 -10.77 5.25
N PRO A 154 -8.39 -9.73 5.10
CA PRO A 154 -8.01 -8.86 6.22
C PRO A 154 -9.19 -8.16 6.87
N LEU A 155 -10.20 -7.75 6.10
CA LEU A 155 -11.40 -7.12 6.64
C LEU A 155 -12.19 -8.10 7.53
N GLY A 156 -12.41 -9.33 7.05
CA GLY A 156 -13.06 -10.38 7.83
C GLY A 156 -12.27 -10.69 9.10
N LEU A 157 -10.95 -10.80 8.99
CA LEU A 157 -10.08 -11.01 10.14
C LEU A 157 -10.13 -9.82 11.12
N TYR A 158 -10.13 -8.58 10.65
CA TYR A 158 -10.25 -7.39 11.48
C TYR A 158 -11.55 -7.41 12.30
N VAL A 159 -12.68 -7.77 11.68
CA VAL A 159 -13.97 -7.89 12.39
C VAL A 159 -13.90 -8.97 13.47
N ILE A 160 -13.30 -10.13 13.17
CA ILE A 160 -13.12 -11.22 14.12
C ILE A 160 -12.22 -10.78 15.29
N LEU A 161 -11.07 -10.16 15.02
CA LEU A 161 -10.15 -9.69 16.05
C LEU A 161 -10.76 -8.61 16.94
N LYS A 162 -11.54 -7.70 16.34
CA LYS A 162 -12.29 -6.67 17.07
C LYS A 162 -13.37 -7.27 17.97
N TYR A 163 -14.05 -8.32 17.51
CA TYR A 163 -15.02 -9.07 18.32
C TYR A 163 -14.35 -9.68 19.56
N PHE A 164 -13.11 -10.16 19.43
CA PHE A 164 -12.31 -10.67 20.55
C PHE A 164 -11.57 -9.58 21.34
N SER A 165 -11.81 -8.30 21.06
CA SER A 165 -11.15 -7.17 21.72
C SER A 165 -9.61 -7.19 21.62
N VAL A 166 -9.08 -7.76 20.54
CA VAL A 166 -7.64 -7.74 20.23
C VAL A 166 -7.31 -6.43 19.49
N PRO A 167 -6.36 -5.62 19.97
CA PRO A 167 -5.93 -4.43 19.26
C PRO A 167 -5.20 -4.81 17.96
N SER A 168 -5.83 -4.51 16.82
CA SER A 168 -5.25 -4.71 15.49
C SER A 168 -5.66 -3.57 14.56
N GLY A 169 -4.70 -2.99 13.82
CA GLY A 169 -4.98 -2.01 12.78
C GLY A 169 -5.41 -2.67 11.47
N LEU A 170 -6.49 -2.21 10.85
CA LEU A 170 -6.93 -2.73 9.54
C LEU A 170 -5.85 -2.55 8.47
N VAL A 171 -5.18 -1.38 8.45
CA VAL A 171 -4.10 -1.09 7.49
C VAL A 171 -2.90 -2.03 7.69
N GLN A 172 -2.57 -2.35 8.94
CA GLN A 172 -1.50 -3.31 9.26
C GLN A 172 -1.84 -4.72 8.73
N LEU A 173 -3.11 -5.14 8.82
CA LEU A 173 -3.56 -6.42 8.26
C LEU A 173 -3.55 -6.41 6.72
N LEU A 174 -4.00 -5.32 6.08
CA LEU A 174 -3.91 -5.15 4.62
C LEU A 174 -2.45 -5.21 4.16
N CYS A 175 -1.56 -4.52 4.86
CA CYS A 175 -0.11 -4.56 4.64
C CYS A 175 0.40 -6.01 4.71
N LEU A 176 0.19 -6.69 5.84
CA LEU A 176 0.63 -8.08 6.05
C LEU A 176 0.16 -9.02 4.94
N TYR A 177 -1.12 -8.97 4.57
CA TYR A 177 -1.66 -9.83 3.52
C TYR A 177 -1.14 -9.46 2.14
N GLY A 178 -0.95 -8.17 1.83
CA GLY A 178 -0.34 -7.74 0.58
C GLY A 178 1.09 -8.28 0.43
N TYR A 179 1.93 -8.12 1.45
CA TYR A 179 3.30 -8.64 1.44
C TYR A 179 3.36 -10.17 1.41
N SER A 180 2.37 -10.86 1.98
CA SER A 180 2.28 -12.32 1.89
C SER A 180 2.17 -12.83 0.45
N LEU A 181 1.67 -12.00 -0.48
CA LEU A 181 1.54 -12.39 -1.87
C LEU A 181 2.83 -12.23 -2.68
N PHE A 182 3.83 -11.53 -2.15
CA PHE A 182 5.07 -11.25 -2.87
C PHE A 182 5.75 -12.53 -3.37
N VAL A 183 5.74 -13.60 -2.57
CA VAL A 183 6.35 -14.90 -2.92
C VAL A 183 5.75 -15.53 -4.18
N PHE A 184 4.52 -15.16 -4.57
CA PHE A 184 3.90 -15.66 -5.79
C PHE A 184 4.44 -14.97 -7.05
N ILE A 185 5.07 -13.80 -6.96
CA ILE A 185 5.70 -13.11 -8.11
C ILE A 185 6.83 -13.97 -8.69
N PRO A 186 7.89 -14.34 -7.94
CA PRO A 186 8.93 -15.21 -8.47
C PRO A 186 8.39 -16.61 -8.80
N ALA A 187 7.38 -17.10 -8.07
CA ALA A 187 6.74 -18.38 -8.35
C ALA A 187 6.07 -18.41 -9.74
N LEU A 188 5.37 -17.33 -10.13
CA LEU A 188 4.81 -17.16 -11.47
C LEU A 188 5.91 -17.18 -12.52
N CYS A 189 6.97 -16.39 -12.34
CA CYS A 189 8.11 -16.37 -13.27
C CYS A 189 8.75 -17.75 -13.47
N LEU A 190 8.94 -18.52 -12.39
CA LEU A 190 9.49 -19.88 -12.46
C LEU A 190 8.52 -20.86 -13.13
N SER A 191 7.21 -20.65 -13.03
CA SER A 191 6.18 -21.55 -13.58
C SER A 191 6.02 -21.47 -15.11
N VAL A 192 6.80 -20.63 -15.79
CA VAL A 192 6.89 -20.56 -17.26
C VAL A 192 7.23 -21.92 -17.87
N VAL A 193 8.07 -22.72 -17.19
CA VAL A 193 8.45 -24.05 -17.64
C VAL A 193 7.23 -24.98 -17.69
N PRO A 194 6.89 -25.61 -18.84
CA PRO A 194 5.70 -26.43 -19.01
C PRO A 194 5.86 -27.85 -18.42
N LEU A 195 6.29 -27.94 -17.15
CA LEU A 195 6.42 -29.19 -16.40
C LEU A 195 5.43 -29.18 -15.23
N GLU A 196 4.42 -30.05 -15.26
CA GLU A 196 3.35 -30.05 -14.26
C GLU A 196 3.85 -30.29 -12.84
N ILE A 197 4.74 -31.25 -12.64
CA ILE A 197 5.32 -31.55 -11.31
C ILE A 197 6.08 -30.33 -10.78
N PHE A 198 6.85 -29.66 -11.63
CA PHE A 198 7.62 -28.49 -11.26
C PHE A 198 6.71 -27.32 -10.83
N ARG A 199 5.62 -27.08 -11.56
CA ARG A 199 4.61 -26.06 -11.22
C ARG A 199 3.91 -26.35 -9.90
N TRP A 200 3.55 -27.60 -9.64
CA TRP A 200 2.97 -28.01 -8.35
C TRP A 200 3.93 -27.78 -7.19
N VAL A 201 5.21 -28.12 -7.37
CA VAL A 201 6.24 -27.89 -6.35
C VAL A 201 6.41 -26.40 -6.08
N ILE A 202 6.54 -25.57 -7.12
CA ILE A 202 6.68 -24.11 -6.96
C ILE A 202 5.46 -23.51 -6.26
N ALA A 203 4.25 -23.86 -6.70
CA ALA A 203 3.02 -23.39 -6.09
C ALA A 203 2.90 -23.81 -4.63
N GLY A 204 3.25 -25.07 -4.32
CA GLY A 204 3.24 -25.60 -2.97
C GLY A 204 4.23 -24.91 -2.05
N VAL A 205 5.47 -24.69 -2.51
CA VAL A 205 6.50 -23.96 -1.75
C VAL A 205 6.09 -22.51 -1.51
N ALA A 206 5.64 -21.80 -2.56
CA ALA A 206 5.20 -20.41 -2.44
C ALA A 206 3.99 -20.29 -1.50
N GLY A 207 3.01 -21.19 -1.63
CA GLY A 207 1.84 -21.25 -0.75
C GLY A 207 2.21 -21.52 0.70
N PHE A 208 3.12 -22.48 0.94
CA PHE A 208 3.59 -22.80 2.29
C PHE A 208 4.34 -21.62 2.92
N MET A 209 5.22 -20.95 2.17
CA MET A 209 5.96 -19.77 2.65
C MET A 209 5.00 -18.61 2.97
N SER A 210 4.03 -18.34 2.10
CA SER A 210 3.00 -17.31 2.31
C SER A 210 2.13 -17.63 3.53
N ALA A 211 1.64 -18.87 3.65
CA ALA A 211 0.82 -19.32 4.77
C ALA A 211 1.59 -19.23 6.10
N THR A 212 2.86 -19.64 6.10
CA THR A 212 3.74 -19.57 7.27
C THR A 212 4.02 -18.13 7.68
N PHE A 213 4.27 -17.23 6.72
CA PHE A 213 4.48 -15.81 6.95
C PHE A 213 3.30 -15.18 7.69
N VAL A 214 2.08 -15.38 7.18
CA VAL A 214 0.87 -14.81 7.78
C VAL A 214 0.60 -15.46 9.15
N ALA A 215 0.73 -16.78 9.25
CA ALA A 215 0.49 -17.51 10.49
C ALA A 215 1.42 -17.09 11.63
N LEU A 216 2.73 -16.94 11.37
CA LEU A 216 3.70 -16.56 12.39
C LEU A 216 3.49 -15.12 12.86
N ASN A 217 3.27 -14.20 11.93
CA ASN A 217 3.04 -12.79 12.27
C ASN A 217 1.72 -12.62 13.05
N LEU A 218 0.63 -13.24 12.63
CA LEU A 218 -0.65 -13.13 13.34
C LEU A 218 -0.65 -13.87 14.67
N ARG A 219 0.06 -14.99 14.79
CA ARG A 219 0.19 -15.73 16.05
C ARG A 219 0.71 -14.82 17.16
N ALA A 220 1.66 -13.92 16.88
CA ALA A 220 2.20 -12.99 17.86
C ALA A 220 1.11 -12.07 18.45
N HIS A 221 0.18 -11.57 17.61
CA HIS A 221 -0.92 -10.71 18.05
C HIS A 221 -2.09 -11.48 18.70
N ILE A 222 -2.39 -12.69 18.22
CA ILE A 222 -3.59 -13.45 18.62
C ILE A 222 -3.33 -14.35 19.83
N LYS A 223 -2.08 -14.57 20.24
CA LYS A 223 -1.76 -15.38 21.44
C LYS A 223 -2.42 -14.82 22.71
N SER A 224 -2.74 -13.53 22.74
CA SER A 224 -3.48 -12.88 23.83
C SER A 224 -4.98 -13.21 23.86
N ALA A 225 -5.55 -13.75 22.76
CA ALA A 225 -6.98 -14.00 22.57
C ALA A 225 -7.50 -15.32 23.19
N GLY A 226 -6.69 -16.00 24.01
CA GLY A 226 -7.07 -17.25 24.69
C GLY A 226 -7.07 -18.49 23.79
N GLU A 227 -7.67 -19.59 24.26
CA GLU A 227 -7.55 -20.96 23.72
C GLU A 227 -7.92 -21.13 22.23
N ARG A 228 -8.71 -20.20 21.67
CA ARG A 228 -9.18 -20.23 20.27
C ARG A 228 -8.15 -19.71 19.25
N TRP A 229 -7.01 -19.18 19.71
CA TRP A 229 -5.95 -18.65 18.83
C TRP A 229 -5.51 -19.68 17.79
N PHE A 230 -5.44 -20.96 18.18
CA PHE A 230 -5.01 -22.05 17.32
C PHE A 230 -5.95 -22.25 16.12
N LEU A 231 -7.27 -22.19 16.35
CA LEU A 231 -8.27 -22.34 15.30
C LEU A 231 -8.22 -21.20 14.28
N ILE A 232 -7.99 -19.97 14.74
CA ILE A 232 -7.88 -18.79 13.87
C ILE A 232 -6.63 -18.92 13.00
N VAL A 233 -5.47 -19.21 13.60
CA VAL A 233 -4.21 -19.35 12.88
C VAL A 233 -4.27 -20.52 11.89
N ALA A 234 -4.84 -21.67 12.29
CA ALA A 234 -5.03 -22.82 11.41
C ALA A 234 -5.95 -22.49 10.22
N SER A 235 -7.05 -21.78 10.46
CA SER A 235 -7.98 -21.37 9.40
C SER A 235 -7.31 -20.44 8.38
N ILE A 236 -6.50 -19.50 8.85
CA ILE A 236 -5.76 -18.56 8.00
C ILE A 236 -4.68 -19.29 7.20
N PHE A 237 -3.98 -20.22 7.82
CA PHE A 237 -3.00 -21.05 7.14
C PHE A 237 -3.64 -21.85 6.01
N LEU A 238 -4.77 -22.50 6.28
CA LEU A 238 -5.54 -23.23 5.27
C LEU A 238 -6.08 -22.33 4.17
N LEU A 239 -6.55 -21.12 4.51
CA LEU A 239 -7.01 -20.14 3.54
C LEU A 239 -5.89 -19.71 2.59
N GLN A 240 -4.65 -19.57 3.09
CA GLN A 240 -3.52 -19.27 2.22
C GLN A 240 -3.12 -20.43 1.31
N LEU A 241 -3.17 -21.67 1.83
CA LEU A 241 -2.96 -22.84 0.99
C LEU A 241 -4.05 -22.97 -0.08
N ALA A 242 -5.30 -22.65 0.25
CA ALA A 242 -6.40 -22.62 -0.71
C ALA A 242 -6.15 -21.58 -1.80
N LEU A 243 -5.66 -20.37 -1.45
CA LEU A 243 -5.24 -19.39 -2.45
C LEU A 243 -4.15 -19.97 -3.37
N ALA A 244 -3.11 -20.60 -2.82
CA ALA A 244 -2.05 -21.19 -3.62
C ALA A 244 -2.56 -22.27 -4.60
N VAL A 245 -3.53 -23.08 -4.17
CA VAL A 245 -4.21 -24.05 -5.05
C VAL A 245 -5.02 -23.35 -6.13
N ILE A 246 -5.78 -22.31 -5.81
CA ILE A 246 -6.52 -21.50 -6.79
C ILE A 246 -5.56 -20.89 -7.81
N LEU A 247 -4.47 -20.26 -7.35
CA LEU A 247 -3.43 -19.71 -8.23
C LEU A 247 -2.81 -20.79 -9.09
N LYS A 248 -2.61 -22.00 -8.57
CA LYS A 248 -2.17 -23.14 -9.39
C LYS A 248 -3.15 -23.44 -10.50
N LEU A 249 -4.42 -23.63 -10.17
CA LEU A 249 -5.43 -24.05 -11.13
C LEU A 249 -5.71 -22.98 -12.19
N TYR A 250 -5.70 -21.70 -11.84
CA TYR A 250 -6.06 -20.60 -12.74
C TYR A 250 -4.87 -19.90 -13.40
N LEU A 251 -3.73 -19.78 -12.71
CA LEU A 251 -2.58 -18.99 -13.20
C LEU A 251 -1.35 -19.85 -13.54
N PHE A 252 -1.05 -20.91 -12.77
CA PHE A 252 0.09 -21.80 -13.09
C PHE A 252 -0.28 -22.90 -14.10
N THR A 253 -1.56 -23.24 -14.19
CA THR A 253 -2.15 -24.11 -15.22
C THR A 253 -2.94 -23.27 -16.19
N VAL A 254 -2.33 -22.22 -16.75
CA VAL A 254 -2.89 -21.65 -17.99
C VAL A 254 -2.96 -22.80 -18.98
N THR A 255 -4.17 -23.30 -19.14
CA THR A 255 -4.52 -24.40 -20.02
C THR A 255 -4.24 -23.92 -21.42
N VAL A 256 -3.09 -24.36 -21.92
CA VAL A 256 -2.80 -24.35 -23.34
C VAL A 256 -3.69 -25.33 -24.03
#